data_AF-A0A7Z7QN86-F1
#
_entry.id   AF-A0A7Z7QN86-F1
#
_cell.length_a   1.000
_cell.length_b   1.000
_cell.length_c   1.000
_cell.angle_alpha   90.00
_cell.angle_beta   90.00
_cell.angle_gamma   90.00
#
_symmetry.space_group_name_H-M   'P 1'
#
loop_
_entity.id
_entity.type
_entity.pdbx_description
1 polymer ?
#
loop_
_entity_poly.entity_id
_entity_poly.type
_entity_poly.pdbx_seq_one_letter_code
_entity_poly.pdbx_strand_id
1 'polypeptide(L)'
;MGKKIKAQQLILAMGTHHTPFIPQIFQHQPDVQHIHSEQLEPIAEVSHVVGSGISAGHLAIKLIKENQDKTIHLWMKKDYEIHDFDADPGWLGPKNMKHFQEEPLSERALVNRQERHKGSMPKDMCMTLKNYEKQGRLIVHHTAIDHVEDHMIIAGDLKMHYDGIYLATGFVPDLMTQPLLRDILALPEAQLVSGYPRISDELEWLPHLFVSGMLADLQLGPFARNIMGGRQAALRIGKVYSNRIATYQQAVS
;
A
#
# COMPACT_ATOMS: atom_id res chain seq x y z
N MET A 1 10.10 28.28 5.33
CA MET A 1 9.71 28.49 3.91
C MET A 1 10.45 27.48 3.06
N GLY A 2 9.74 26.67 2.27
CA GLY A 2 10.36 25.67 1.40
C GLY A 2 11.17 26.28 0.26
N LYS A 3 12.22 25.59 -0.16
CA LYS A 3 13.05 25.96 -1.32
C LYS A 3 12.26 25.73 -2.61
N LYS A 4 12.16 26.73 -3.48
CA LYS A 4 11.59 26.57 -4.82
C LYS A 4 12.63 25.98 -5.77
N ILE A 5 12.25 24.96 -6.53
CA ILE A 5 13.08 24.34 -7.56
C ILE A 5 12.38 24.52 -8.90
N LYS A 6 13.11 24.98 -9.92
CA LYS A 6 12.64 25.01 -11.31
C LYS A 6 13.20 23.79 -12.03
N ALA A 7 12.34 23.07 -12.74
CA ALA A 7 12.72 21.91 -13.54
C ALA A 7 12.04 21.98 -14.90
N GLN A 8 12.70 21.46 -15.94
CA GLN A 8 12.11 21.32 -17.27
C GLN A 8 11.24 20.07 -17.40
N GLN A 9 11.51 19.05 -16.57
CA GLN A 9 10.79 17.78 -16.53
C GLN A 9 10.52 17.44 -15.07
N LEU A 10 9.30 17.01 -14.77
CA LEU A 10 8.88 16.60 -13.43
C LEU A 10 8.42 15.15 -13.47
N ILE A 11 8.84 14.36 -12.48
CA ILE A 11 8.35 12.99 -12.30
C ILE A 11 7.75 12.89 -10.90
N LEU A 12 6.46 12.54 -10.82
CA LEU A 12 5.78 12.27 -9.56
C LEU A 12 5.87 10.78 -9.23
N ALA A 13 6.78 10.43 -8.33
CA ALA A 13 6.99 9.08 -7.81
C ALA A 13 6.62 9.01 -6.32
N MET A 14 5.38 9.35 -6.00
CA MET A 14 4.91 9.59 -4.63
C MET A 14 4.41 8.34 -3.89
N GLY A 15 4.59 7.15 -4.47
CA GLY A 15 4.10 5.89 -3.92
C GLY A 15 2.59 5.87 -3.71
N THR A 16 2.14 5.20 -2.65
CA THR A 16 0.83 5.44 -2.03
C THR A 16 1.08 6.33 -0.82
N HIS A 17 0.40 7.46 -0.71
CA HIS A 17 0.62 8.41 0.38
C HIS A 17 0.59 7.72 1.76
N HIS A 18 1.40 8.23 2.70
CA HIS A 18 1.82 7.50 3.90
C HIS A 18 0.96 7.79 5.14
N THR A 19 -0.25 8.36 4.99
CA THR A 19 -1.16 8.58 6.13
C THR A 19 -1.58 7.23 6.73
N PRO A 20 -1.21 6.91 7.98
CA PRO A 20 -1.66 5.71 8.66
C PRO A 20 -3.18 5.57 8.68
N PHE A 21 -3.71 4.41 8.30
CA PHE A 21 -5.14 4.15 8.45
C PHE A 21 -5.44 3.66 9.86
N ILE A 22 -5.96 4.52 10.73
CA ILE A 22 -6.38 4.18 12.09
C ILE A 22 -7.91 4.10 12.14
N PRO A 23 -8.51 2.90 12.26
CA PRO A 23 -9.95 2.76 12.42
C PRO A 23 -10.46 3.55 13.63
N GLN A 24 -11.67 4.11 13.52
CA GLN A 24 -12.24 5.02 14.52
C GLN A 24 -12.23 4.44 15.95
N ILE A 25 -12.49 3.14 16.08
CA ILE A 25 -12.51 2.42 17.37
C ILE A 25 -11.17 2.43 18.12
N PHE A 26 -10.06 2.69 17.42
CA PHE A 26 -8.72 2.74 18.00
C PHE A 26 -8.20 4.17 18.18
N GLN A 27 -8.94 5.18 17.72
CA GLN A 27 -8.50 6.57 17.84
C GLN A 27 -8.59 7.01 19.31
N HIS A 28 -7.55 7.71 19.77
CA HIS A 28 -7.46 8.25 21.14
C HIS A 28 -7.48 7.19 22.25
N GLN A 29 -7.25 5.91 21.93
CA GLN A 29 -7.13 4.85 22.92
C GLN A 29 -5.70 4.78 23.48
N PRO A 30 -5.53 4.50 24.78
CA PRO A 30 -4.22 4.37 25.40
C PRO A 30 -3.49 3.15 24.82
N ASP A 31 -2.17 3.28 24.63
CA ASP A 31 -1.27 2.21 24.18
C ASP A 31 -1.70 1.53 22.86
N VAL A 32 -2.35 2.29 21.98
CA VAL A 32 -2.67 1.87 20.62
C VAL A 32 -1.90 2.72 19.62
N GLN A 33 -1.10 2.07 18.76
CA GLN A 33 -0.27 2.78 17.79
C GLN A 33 -0.27 2.10 16.42
N HIS A 34 -0.28 2.89 15.37
CA HIS A 34 -0.01 2.39 14.03
C HIS A 34 1.49 2.25 13.79
N ILE A 35 1.92 1.15 13.17
CA ILE A 35 3.35 0.84 12.95
C ILE A 35 4.10 1.82 12.03
N HIS A 36 3.35 2.71 11.38
CA HIS A 36 3.87 3.74 10.48
C HIS A 36 3.57 5.16 10.97
N SER A 37 3.19 5.32 12.23
CA SER A 37 3.08 6.65 12.85
C SER A 37 4.45 7.35 12.84
N GLU A 38 4.48 8.67 12.58
CA GLU A 38 5.72 9.46 12.58
C GLU A 38 6.43 9.45 13.95
N GLN A 39 5.63 9.39 15.01
CA GLN A 39 6.09 9.25 16.39
C GLN A 39 5.59 7.89 16.90
N LEU A 40 6.48 6.89 16.87
CA LEU A 40 6.23 5.59 17.47
C LEU A 40 6.81 5.64 18.89
N GLU A 41 5.95 5.86 19.88
CA GLU A 41 6.37 5.87 21.28
C GLU A 41 6.61 4.42 21.73
N PRO A 42 7.66 4.13 22.50
CA PRO A 42 7.88 2.79 23.03
C PRO A 42 6.70 2.39 23.93
N ILE A 43 5.87 1.46 23.46
CA ILE A 43 4.91 0.78 24.32
C ILE A 43 5.69 -0.25 25.12
N ALA A 44 5.60 -0.17 26.46
CA ALA A 44 6.35 -1.05 27.36
C ALA A 44 6.13 -2.53 27.03
N GLU A 45 4.87 -2.89 26.75
CA GLU A 45 4.48 -4.26 26.43
C GLU A 45 3.36 -4.28 25.38
N VAL A 46 3.48 -5.15 24.37
CA VAL A 46 2.45 -5.31 23.32
C VAL A 46 1.99 -6.75 23.29
N SER A 47 0.70 -6.96 23.45
CA SER A 47 0.06 -8.28 23.40
C SER A 47 -0.78 -8.49 22.14
N HIS A 48 -1.14 -7.42 21.43
CA HIS A 48 -2.12 -7.49 20.35
C HIS A 48 -1.64 -6.82 19.06
N VAL A 49 -1.95 -7.45 17.93
CA VAL A 49 -1.71 -6.94 16.57
C VAL A 49 -3.01 -6.97 15.79
N VAL A 50 -3.33 -5.88 15.08
CA VAL A 50 -4.51 -5.79 14.21
C VAL A 50 -4.07 -5.65 12.76
N GLY A 51 -4.46 -6.62 11.92
CA GLY A 51 -4.19 -6.61 10.48
C GLY A 51 -4.10 -8.01 9.88
N SER A 52 -4.34 -8.13 8.57
CA SER A 52 -4.33 -9.41 7.85
C SER A 52 -3.18 -9.59 6.87
N GLY A 53 -2.36 -8.56 6.65
CA GLY A 53 -1.28 -8.59 5.65
C GLY A 53 0.10 -8.92 6.22
N ILE A 54 1.07 -8.97 5.32
CA ILE A 54 2.50 -9.22 5.59
C ILE A 54 3.04 -8.46 6.82
N SER A 55 2.73 -7.16 6.96
CA SER A 55 3.19 -6.36 8.10
C SER A 55 2.67 -6.88 9.44
N ALA A 56 1.40 -7.32 9.50
CA ALA A 56 0.80 -7.88 10.72
C ALA A 56 1.45 -9.23 11.07
N GLY A 57 1.69 -10.09 10.07
CA GLY A 57 2.37 -11.37 10.27
C GLY A 57 3.81 -11.21 10.76
N HIS A 58 4.59 -10.33 10.14
CA HIS A 58 5.95 -10.02 10.62
C HIS A 58 5.95 -9.48 12.05
N LEU A 59 5.01 -8.59 12.38
CA LEU A 59 4.93 -7.99 13.69
C LEU A 59 4.57 -9.01 14.76
N ALA A 60 3.58 -9.88 14.51
CA ALA A 60 3.23 -10.97 15.41
C ALA A 60 4.44 -11.89 15.65
N ILE A 61 5.14 -12.32 14.58
CA ILE A 61 6.34 -13.16 14.69
C ILE A 61 7.44 -12.46 15.50
N LYS A 62 7.67 -11.16 15.26
CA LYS A 62 8.66 -10.37 16.00
C LYS A 62 8.33 -10.33 17.49
N LEU A 63 7.09 -9.98 17.85
CA LEU A 63 6.65 -9.90 19.24
C LEU A 63 6.76 -11.24 19.97
N ILE A 64 6.40 -12.35 19.32
CA ILE A 64 6.52 -13.71 19.88
C ILE A 64 7.98 -14.06 20.17
N LYS A 65 8.91 -13.66 19.28
CA LYS A 65 10.35 -13.93 19.43
C LYS A 65 10.99 -13.07 20.51
N GLU A 66 10.54 -11.82 20.64
CA GLU A 66 11.05 -10.87 21.64
C GLU A 66 10.50 -11.17 23.05
N ASN A 67 9.35 -11.84 23.18
CA ASN A 67 8.70 -12.10 24.45
C ASN A 67 8.45 -13.59 24.68
N GLN A 68 9.43 -14.31 25.26
CA GLN A 68 9.37 -15.78 25.41
C GLN A 68 8.26 -16.32 26.32
N ASP A 69 7.61 -15.49 27.11
CA ASP A 69 6.58 -15.94 28.07
C ASP A 69 5.17 -15.45 27.74
N LYS A 70 5.01 -14.64 26.68
CA LYS A 70 3.72 -14.05 26.30
C LYS A 70 3.10 -14.73 25.09
N THR A 71 1.79 -14.92 25.17
CA THR A 71 0.96 -15.25 24.02
C THR A 71 0.56 -13.96 23.31
N ILE A 72 0.79 -13.91 21.99
CA ILE A 72 0.41 -12.76 21.16
C ILE A 72 -0.93 -13.03 20.50
N HIS A 73 -1.73 -11.99 20.35
CA HIS A 73 -3.07 -12.04 19.77
C HIS A 73 -3.08 -11.30 18.43
N LEU A 74 -3.48 -11.98 17.36
CA LEU A 74 -3.53 -11.42 16.01
C LEU A 74 -4.99 -11.34 15.55
N TRP A 75 -5.50 -10.12 15.36
CA TRP A 75 -6.85 -9.87 14.88
C TRP A 75 -6.87 -9.68 13.37
N MET A 76 -7.54 -10.60 12.68
CA MET A 76 -7.60 -10.65 11.22
C MET A 76 -9.04 -10.49 10.74
N LYS A 77 -9.26 -9.61 9.74
CA LYS A 77 -10.58 -9.40 9.13
C LYS A 77 -11.05 -10.60 8.29
N LYS A 78 -10.11 -11.43 7.84
CA LYS A 78 -10.34 -12.61 6.99
C LYS A 78 -9.35 -13.71 7.36
N ASP A 79 -9.64 -14.93 6.93
CA ASP A 79 -8.70 -16.05 7.04
C ASP A 79 -7.39 -15.79 6.30
N TYR A 80 -6.38 -16.61 6.60
CA TYR A 80 -5.11 -16.60 5.87
C TYR A 80 -5.35 -16.77 4.36
N GLU A 81 -5.07 -15.71 3.61
CA GLU A 81 -5.02 -15.77 2.16
C GLU A 81 -3.56 -15.88 1.71
N ILE A 82 -3.22 -17.00 1.07
CA ILE A 82 -1.84 -17.30 0.69
C ILE A 82 -1.58 -16.81 -0.72
N HIS A 83 -0.73 -15.80 -0.86
CA HIS A 83 -0.22 -15.32 -2.14
C HIS A 83 1.23 -14.90 -2.00
N ASP A 84 2.08 -15.38 -2.92
CA ASP A 84 3.50 -15.01 -2.95
C ASP A 84 3.76 -13.68 -3.68
N PHE A 85 2.76 -13.21 -4.45
CA PHE A 85 2.82 -11.97 -5.24
C PHE A 85 1.58 -11.11 -5.02
N ASP A 86 1.73 -9.80 -5.24
CA ASP A 86 0.66 -8.79 -5.11
C ASP A 86 -0.51 -9.01 -6.10
N ALA A 87 -0.27 -9.71 -7.20
CA ALA A 87 -1.22 -10.08 -8.24
C ALA A 87 -0.69 -11.29 -9.05
N ASP A 88 -1.49 -11.86 -9.94
CA ASP A 88 -1.05 -12.97 -10.81
C ASP A 88 0.21 -12.61 -11.62
N PRO A 89 1.29 -13.42 -11.60
CA PRO A 89 2.53 -13.11 -12.33
C PRO A 89 2.36 -12.94 -13.85
N GLY A 90 1.27 -13.41 -14.45
CA GLY A 90 0.89 -13.15 -15.83
C GLY A 90 0.71 -11.66 -16.17
N TRP A 91 0.50 -10.81 -15.15
CA TRP A 91 0.49 -9.34 -15.25
C TRP A 91 1.88 -8.72 -15.44
N LEU A 92 2.96 -9.47 -15.22
CA LEU A 92 4.33 -9.00 -15.50
C LEU A 92 4.69 -9.05 -17.00
N GLY A 93 3.86 -9.72 -17.81
CA GLY A 93 4.11 -9.96 -19.22
C GLY A 93 2.89 -9.73 -20.11
N PRO A 94 3.03 -9.97 -21.43
CA PRO A 94 1.98 -9.69 -22.40
C PRO A 94 0.71 -10.56 -22.21
N LYS A 95 0.80 -11.67 -21.47
CA LYS A 95 -0.31 -12.61 -21.25
C LYS A 95 -1.57 -11.88 -20.76
N ASN A 96 -1.46 -11.13 -19.68
CA ASN A 96 -2.59 -10.35 -19.15
C ASN A 96 -2.53 -8.89 -19.63
N MET A 97 -1.32 -8.35 -19.84
CA MET A 97 -1.16 -6.95 -20.22
C MET A 97 -1.68 -6.61 -21.62
N LYS A 98 -1.67 -7.55 -22.59
CA LYS A 98 -2.16 -7.24 -23.95
C LYS A 98 -3.63 -6.87 -23.93
N HIS A 99 -4.47 -7.71 -23.32
CA HIS A 99 -5.90 -7.46 -23.22
C HIS A 99 -6.19 -6.22 -22.37
N PHE A 100 -5.48 -6.05 -21.25
CA PHE A 100 -5.60 -4.86 -20.41
C PHE A 100 -5.33 -3.55 -21.15
N GLN A 101 -4.39 -3.54 -22.11
CA GLN A 101 -4.10 -2.36 -22.93
C GLN A 101 -5.16 -2.10 -24.02
N GLU A 102 -6.00 -3.08 -24.33
CA GLU A 102 -7.12 -2.94 -25.26
C GLU A 102 -8.38 -2.43 -24.53
N GLU A 103 -8.47 -2.64 -23.21
CA GLU A 103 -9.60 -2.21 -22.38
C GLU A 103 -9.71 -0.68 -22.23
N PRO A 104 -10.93 -0.13 -22.11
CA PRO A 104 -11.16 1.26 -21.71
C PRO A 104 -10.49 1.58 -20.37
N LEU A 105 -10.01 2.81 -20.22
CA LEU A 105 -9.33 3.27 -19.00
C LEU A 105 -10.17 3.08 -17.71
N SER A 106 -11.51 3.19 -17.81
CA SER A 106 -12.40 2.94 -16.67
C SER A 106 -12.39 1.48 -16.23
N GLU A 107 -12.38 0.54 -17.17
CA GLU A 107 -12.35 -0.90 -16.92
C GLU A 107 -11.00 -1.33 -16.35
N ARG A 108 -9.91 -0.75 -16.83
CA ARG A 108 -8.57 -0.99 -16.27
C ARG A 108 -8.49 -0.69 -14.77
N ALA A 109 -9.21 0.33 -14.30
CA ALA A 109 -9.27 0.65 -12.87
C ALA A 109 -9.98 -0.44 -12.05
N LEU A 110 -11.00 -1.08 -12.64
CA LEU A 110 -11.72 -2.20 -12.02
C LEU A 110 -10.86 -3.46 -11.99
N VAL A 111 -10.22 -3.80 -13.12
CA VAL A 111 -9.27 -4.91 -13.22
C VAL A 111 -8.17 -4.79 -12.16
N ASN A 112 -7.52 -3.62 -12.07
CA ASN A 112 -6.49 -3.37 -11.06
C ASN A 112 -6.98 -3.54 -9.62
N ARG A 113 -8.26 -3.30 -9.35
CA ARG A 113 -8.83 -3.47 -8.01
C ARG A 113 -9.08 -4.94 -7.70
N GLN A 114 -9.54 -5.72 -8.68
CA GLN A 114 -9.87 -7.13 -8.53
C GLN A 114 -8.63 -8.02 -8.44
N GLU A 115 -7.62 -7.72 -9.25
CA GLU A 115 -6.41 -8.55 -9.38
C GLU A 115 -5.41 -8.38 -8.25
N ARG A 116 -5.54 -7.33 -7.43
CA ARG A 116 -4.61 -7.07 -6.32
C ARG A 116 -5.01 -7.82 -5.07
N HIS A 117 -4.13 -8.71 -4.61
CA HIS A 117 -4.29 -9.51 -3.40
C HIS A 117 -3.97 -8.68 -2.14
N LYS A 118 -4.94 -7.90 -1.65
CA LYS A 118 -4.74 -7.08 -0.45
C LYS A 118 -4.81 -7.93 0.82
N GLY A 119 -3.86 -7.76 1.73
CA GLY A 119 -3.90 -8.43 3.03
C GLY A 119 -3.75 -9.94 2.93
N SER A 120 -2.97 -10.40 1.95
CA SER A 120 -2.47 -11.77 1.86
C SER A 120 -1.10 -11.88 2.53
N MET A 121 -0.63 -13.11 2.71
CA MET A 121 0.71 -13.41 3.22
C MET A 121 1.35 -14.53 2.38
N PRO A 122 2.68 -14.53 2.21
CA PRO A 122 3.42 -15.64 1.64
C PRO A 122 3.25 -16.94 2.44
N LYS A 123 3.43 -18.07 1.75
CA LYS A 123 3.17 -19.41 2.32
C LYS A 123 4.00 -19.72 3.57
N ASP A 124 5.28 -19.36 3.56
CA ASP A 124 6.23 -19.57 4.66
C ASP A 124 5.85 -18.80 5.93
N MET A 125 5.35 -17.57 5.76
CA MET A 125 4.81 -16.76 6.86
C MET A 125 3.57 -17.43 7.47
N CYS A 126 2.61 -17.84 6.64
CA CYS A 126 1.41 -18.55 7.11
C CYS A 126 1.75 -19.86 7.84
N MET A 127 2.74 -20.61 7.35
CA MET A 127 3.24 -21.82 8.03
C MET A 127 3.84 -21.49 9.40
N THR A 128 4.62 -20.41 9.47
CA THR A 128 5.26 -19.95 10.71
C THR A 128 4.21 -19.54 11.75
N LEU A 129 3.21 -18.75 11.36
CA LEU A 129 2.13 -18.33 12.25
C LEU A 129 1.32 -19.54 12.76
N LYS A 130 0.92 -20.46 11.87
CA LYS A 130 0.24 -21.71 12.26
C LYS A 130 1.04 -22.58 13.21
N ASN A 131 2.37 -22.57 13.10
CA ASN A 131 3.23 -23.29 14.03
C ASN A 131 3.20 -22.64 15.43
N TYR A 132 3.20 -21.32 15.52
CA TYR A 132 3.04 -20.61 16.79
C TYR A 132 1.63 -20.79 17.40
N GLU A 133 0.58 -20.87 16.58
CA GLU A 133 -0.77 -21.23 17.04
C GLU A 133 -0.78 -22.61 17.70
N LYS A 134 -0.17 -23.62 17.06
CA LYS A 134 -0.04 -24.98 17.62
C LYS A 134 0.73 -25.02 18.94
N GLN A 135 1.66 -24.10 19.14
CA GLN A 135 2.46 -23.98 20.37
C GLN A 135 1.75 -23.18 21.47
N GLY A 136 0.56 -22.62 21.22
CA GLY A 136 -0.13 -21.71 22.15
C GLY A 136 0.52 -20.34 22.29
N ARG A 137 1.45 -20.00 21.40
CA ARG A 137 2.23 -18.75 21.39
C ARG A 137 1.52 -17.62 20.63
N LEU A 138 0.59 -17.98 19.76
CA LEU A 138 -0.23 -17.07 18.97
C LEU A 138 -1.68 -17.50 19.07
N ILE A 139 -2.59 -16.54 19.25
CA ILE A 139 -4.03 -16.74 19.11
C ILE A 139 -4.52 -15.84 17.99
N VAL A 140 -5.15 -16.43 16.98
CA VAL A 140 -5.73 -15.69 15.86
C VAL A 140 -7.22 -15.49 16.09
N HIS A 141 -7.66 -14.24 16.00
CA HIS A 141 -9.05 -13.83 16.15
C HIS A 141 -9.62 -13.39 14.81
N HIS A 142 -10.81 -13.89 14.48
CA HIS A 142 -11.55 -13.49 13.28
C HIS A 142 -12.80 -12.67 13.58
N THR A 143 -13.20 -12.60 14.85
CA THR A 143 -14.29 -11.74 15.30
C THR A 143 -13.87 -10.28 15.15
N ALA A 144 -14.73 -9.47 14.53
CA ALA A 144 -14.48 -8.03 14.44
C ALA A 144 -14.43 -7.42 15.84
N ILE A 145 -13.49 -6.50 16.06
CA ILE A 145 -13.47 -5.68 17.27
C ILE A 145 -14.55 -4.63 17.12
N ASP A 146 -15.50 -4.62 18.04
CA ASP A 146 -16.62 -3.67 18.04
C ASP A 146 -16.19 -2.31 18.58
N HIS A 147 -15.45 -2.32 19.69
CA HIS A 147 -14.82 -1.13 20.27
C HIS A 147 -13.69 -1.52 21.22
N VAL A 148 -12.91 -0.50 21.61
CA VAL A 148 -11.86 -0.57 22.61
C VAL A 148 -12.10 0.54 23.63
N GLU A 149 -11.99 0.24 24.91
CA GLU A 149 -12.16 1.19 26.00
C GLU A 149 -11.32 0.73 27.20
N ASP A 150 -10.56 1.64 27.83
CA ASP A 150 -9.81 1.41 29.07
C ASP A 150 -9.04 0.07 29.11
N HIS A 151 -8.13 -0.15 28.15
CA HIS A 151 -7.35 -1.39 28.04
C HIS A 151 -8.17 -2.68 27.78
N MET A 152 -9.43 -2.56 27.38
CA MET A 152 -10.29 -3.69 27.04
C MET A 152 -10.70 -3.68 25.57
N ILE A 153 -10.51 -4.81 24.90
CA ILE A 153 -11.05 -5.13 23.58
C ILE A 153 -12.40 -5.83 23.76
N ILE A 154 -13.43 -5.34 23.07
CA ILE A 154 -14.76 -5.96 23.00
C ILE A 154 -15.02 -6.43 21.56
N ALA A 155 -15.30 -7.72 21.40
CA ALA A 155 -15.53 -8.36 20.11
C ALA A 155 -16.64 -9.42 20.22
N GLY A 156 -17.89 -9.04 19.92
CA GLY A 156 -19.07 -9.84 20.24
C GLY A 156 -19.18 -10.08 21.75
N ASP A 157 -19.26 -11.35 22.16
CA ASP A 157 -19.29 -11.74 23.57
C ASP A 157 -17.91 -11.80 24.23
N LEU A 158 -16.83 -11.67 23.44
CA LEU A 158 -15.46 -11.71 23.94
C LEU A 158 -15.06 -10.37 24.55
N LYS A 159 -14.49 -10.44 25.76
CA LYS A 159 -13.83 -9.31 26.42
C LYS A 159 -12.41 -9.69 26.78
N MET A 160 -11.43 -8.87 26.38
CA MET A 160 -10.02 -9.19 26.54
C MET A 160 -9.21 -7.96 26.91
N HIS A 161 -8.37 -8.09 27.93
CA HIS A 161 -7.43 -7.02 28.30
C HIS A 161 -6.27 -6.94 27.30
N TYR A 162 -5.78 -5.74 27.00
CA TYR A 162 -4.57 -5.53 26.22
C TYR A 162 -3.55 -4.66 26.96
N ASP A 163 -2.27 -5.00 26.83
CA ASP A 163 -1.16 -4.17 27.34
C ASP A 163 -0.80 -3.09 26.32
N GLY A 164 -0.81 -3.47 25.04
CA GLY A 164 -0.62 -2.58 23.91
C GLY A 164 -1.14 -3.21 22.63
N ILE A 165 -1.58 -2.36 21.69
CA ILE A 165 -2.07 -2.77 20.37
C ILE A 165 -1.22 -2.09 19.29
N TYR A 166 -0.62 -2.90 18.42
CA TYR A 166 -0.11 -2.39 17.16
C TYR A 166 -1.09 -2.58 16.01
N LEU A 167 -1.33 -1.49 15.28
CA LEU A 167 -2.15 -1.47 14.09
C LEU A 167 -1.26 -1.61 12.85
N ALA A 168 -1.43 -2.71 12.13
CA ALA A 168 -0.87 -2.98 10.80
C ALA A 168 -1.99 -2.89 9.75
N THR A 169 -2.79 -1.83 9.84
CA THR A 169 -4.04 -1.62 9.09
C THR A 169 -3.85 -0.88 7.77
N GLY A 170 -2.61 -0.53 7.43
CA GLY A 170 -2.24 0.03 6.14
C GLY A 170 -2.37 1.55 6.10
N PHE A 171 -2.67 2.10 4.93
CA PHE A 171 -2.67 3.55 4.70
C PHE A 171 -3.99 4.02 4.10
N VAL A 172 -4.33 5.28 4.37
CA VAL A 172 -5.46 5.94 3.75
C VAL A 172 -5.17 6.14 2.26
N PRO A 173 -6.11 5.85 1.34
CA PRO A 173 -5.94 6.10 -0.09
C PRO A 173 -6.13 7.59 -0.44
N ASP A 174 -5.37 8.49 0.21
CA ASP A 174 -5.55 9.94 0.17
C ASP A 174 -4.55 10.66 -0.75
N LEU A 175 -3.78 9.94 -1.57
CA LEU A 175 -2.77 10.52 -2.47
C LEU A 175 -3.36 11.63 -3.36
N MET A 176 -4.54 11.40 -3.95
CA MET A 176 -5.22 12.39 -4.82
C MET A 176 -5.68 13.64 -4.07
N THR A 177 -5.67 13.61 -2.73
CA THR A 177 -6.04 14.75 -1.88
C THR A 177 -4.84 15.55 -1.38
N GLN A 178 -3.60 15.13 -1.70
CA GLN A 178 -2.40 15.82 -1.26
C GLN A 178 -2.27 17.21 -1.89
N PRO A 179 -1.71 18.21 -1.17
CA PRO A 179 -1.65 19.59 -1.64
C PRO A 179 -1.08 19.74 -3.06
N LEU A 180 0.04 19.08 -3.36
CA LEU A 180 0.65 19.10 -4.68
C LEU A 180 -0.28 18.57 -5.78
N LEU A 181 -1.03 17.49 -5.50
CA LEU A 181 -1.97 16.96 -6.48
C LEU A 181 -3.21 17.83 -6.61
N ARG A 182 -3.69 18.48 -5.54
CA ARG A 182 -4.76 19.48 -5.63
C ARG A 182 -4.38 20.64 -6.54
N ASP A 183 -3.15 21.14 -6.41
CA ASP A 183 -2.64 22.22 -7.26
C ASP A 183 -2.57 21.80 -8.73
N ILE A 184 -2.14 20.56 -9.00
CA ILE A 184 -2.11 20.00 -10.37
C ILE A 184 -3.53 19.81 -10.92
N LEU A 185 -4.45 19.30 -10.10
CA LEU A 185 -5.84 19.06 -10.49
C LEU A 185 -6.64 20.35 -10.73
N ALA A 186 -6.13 21.50 -10.27
CA ALA A 186 -6.70 22.80 -10.61
C ALA A 186 -6.41 23.22 -12.06
N LEU A 187 -5.48 22.55 -12.75
CA LEU A 187 -5.18 22.76 -14.16
C LEU A 187 -6.27 22.12 -15.04
N PRO A 188 -6.87 22.84 -16.00
CA PRO A 188 -7.94 22.31 -16.86
C PRO A 188 -7.60 21.02 -17.62
N GLU A 189 -6.31 20.80 -17.88
CA GLU A 189 -5.75 19.71 -18.66
C GLU A 189 -5.55 18.44 -17.82
N ALA A 190 -5.58 18.56 -16.48
CA ALA A 190 -5.33 17.47 -15.55
C ALA A 190 -6.54 16.53 -15.43
N GLN A 191 -6.84 15.82 -16.52
CA GLN A 191 -7.98 14.92 -16.60
C GLN A 191 -7.78 13.67 -15.75
N LEU A 192 -8.89 13.19 -15.18
CA LEU A 192 -8.96 11.94 -14.44
C LEU A 192 -9.92 10.96 -15.11
N VAL A 193 -9.63 9.67 -14.98
CA VAL A 193 -10.55 8.57 -15.28
C VAL A 193 -10.62 7.68 -14.05
N SER A 194 -11.83 7.42 -13.55
CA SER A 194 -12.07 6.61 -12.35
C SER A 194 -11.23 7.04 -11.12
N GLY A 195 -10.94 8.34 -11.00
CA GLY A 195 -10.13 8.90 -9.91
C GLY A 195 -8.60 8.82 -10.10
N TYR A 196 -8.12 8.36 -11.26
CA TYR A 196 -6.69 8.28 -11.59
C TYR A 196 -6.32 9.20 -12.76
N PRO A 197 -5.08 9.69 -12.83
CA PRO A 197 -4.56 10.43 -13.98
C PRO A 197 -4.84 9.76 -15.33
N ARG A 198 -5.39 10.52 -16.28
CA ARG A 198 -5.40 10.12 -17.69
C ARG A 198 -4.04 10.43 -18.28
N ILE A 199 -3.24 9.39 -18.57
CA ILE A 199 -1.84 9.54 -18.98
C ILE A 199 -1.55 8.82 -20.30
N SER A 200 -0.50 9.26 -20.99
CA SER A 200 0.01 8.61 -22.21
C SER A 200 0.64 7.24 -21.91
N ASP A 201 0.98 6.48 -22.96
CA ASP A 201 1.68 5.20 -22.84
C ASP A 201 3.07 5.36 -22.20
N GLU A 202 3.69 6.52 -22.41
CA GLU A 202 4.96 6.95 -21.81
C GLU A 202 4.82 7.48 -20.38
N LEU A 203 3.60 7.47 -19.83
CA LEU A 203 3.26 7.91 -18.48
C LEU A 203 3.32 9.43 -18.28
N GLU A 204 3.18 10.22 -19.36
CA GLU A 204 3.04 11.67 -19.30
C GLU A 204 1.58 12.02 -18.94
N TRP A 205 1.38 12.75 -17.85
CA TRP A 205 0.05 13.21 -17.40
C TRP A 205 -0.25 14.62 -17.92
N LEU A 206 0.72 15.52 -17.80
CA LEU A 206 0.69 16.86 -18.37
C LEU A 206 1.98 17.08 -19.15
N PRO A 207 2.06 18.08 -20.04
CA PRO A 207 3.30 18.37 -20.76
C PRO A 207 4.50 18.47 -19.82
N HIS A 208 5.48 17.59 -20.02
CA HIS A 208 6.70 17.46 -19.20
C HIS A 208 6.51 17.02 -17.74
N LEU A 209 5.31 16.54 -17.37
CA LEU A 209 5.00 15.96 -16.07
C LEU A 209 4.63 14.49 -16.24
N PHE A 210 5.50 13.62 -15.74
CA PHE A 210 5.34 12.17 -15.77
C PHE A 210 4.98 11.64 -14.39
N VAL A 211 4.40 10.45 -14.36
CA VAL A 211 3.95 9.81 -13.11
C VAL A 211 4.40 8.35 -13.02
N SER A 212 4.52 7.85 -11.80
CA SER A 212 4.78 6.43 -11.51
C SER A 212 3.95 5.95 -10.31
N GLY A 213 4.03 4.66 -9.99
CA GLY A 213 3.30 4.10 -8.86
C GLY A 213 1.79 4.12 -9.09
N MET A 214 1.04 4.50 -8.04
CA MET A 214 -0.42 4.58 -8.07
C MET A 214 -0.96 5.49 -9.18
N LEU A 215 -0.26 6.58 -9.48
CA LEU A 215 -0.67 7.53 -10.52
C LEU A 215 -0.54 6.97 -11.94
N ALA A 216 0.25 5.90 -12.12
CA ALA A 216 0.45 5.19 -13.38
C ALA A 216 -0.38 3.90 -13.50
N ASP A 217 -1.31 3.66 -12.56
CA ASP A 217 -2.10 2.42 -12.45
C ASP A 217 -2.76 2.02 -13.77
N LEU A 218 -3.38 2.97 -14.48
CA LEU A 218 -4.15 2.69 -15.70
C LEU A 218 -3.28 2.26 -16.88
N GLN A 219 -1.96 2.46 -16.81
CA GLN A 219 -1.02 2.05 -17.85
C GLN A 219 -0.10 0.90 -17.46
N LEU A 220 0.22 0.78 -16.17
CA LEU A 220 1.16 -0.23 -15.67
C LEU A 220 0.47 -1.45 -15.04
N GLY A 221 -0.86 -1.41 -14.89
CA GLY A 221 -1.64 -2.55 -14.41
C GLY A 221 -1.47 -2.84 -12.91
N PRO A 222 -1.80 -4.06 -12.47
CA PRO A 222 -1.84 -4.41 -11.05
C PRO A 222 -0.49 -4.21 -10.34
N PHE A 223 0.63 -4.46 -11.03
CA PHE A 223 1.99 -4.32 -10.52
C PHE A 223 2.52 -2.88 -10.47
N ALA A 224 1.74 -1.87 -10.89
CA ALA A 224 2.17 -0.47 -10.91
C ALA A 224 2.77 0.03 -9.58
N ARG A 225 2.27 -0.48 -8.45
CA ARG A 225 2.58 0.00 -7.09
C ARG A 225 3.73 -0.75 -6.39
N ASN A 226 4.44 -1.62 -7.10
CA ASN A 226 5.60 -2.32 -6.55
C ASN A 226 6.87 -2.10 -7.40
N ILE A 227 7.94 -2.79 -7.04
CA ILE A 227 9.26 -2.62 -7.67
C ILE A 227 9.26 -2.93 -9.17
N MET A 228 8.40 -3.85 -9.63
CA MET A 228 8.28 -4.15 -11.06
C MET A 228 7.59 -3.01 -11.80
N GLY A 229 6.52 -2.44 -11.23
CA GLY A 229 5.89 -1.23 -11.76
C GLY A 229 6.86 -0.04 -11.80
N GLY A 230 7.65 0.16 -10.74
CA GLY A 230 8.69 1.19 -10.69
C GLY A 230 9.74 1.02 -11.80
N ARG A 231 10.20 -0.21 -12.03
CA ARG A 231 11.12 -0.52 -13.14
C ARG A 231 10.51 -0.22 -14.51
N GLN A 232 9.25 -0.60 -14.73
CA GLN A 232 8.55 -0.32 -16.00
C GLN A 232 8.38 1.19 -16.22
N ALA A 233 8.01 1.93 -15.17
CA ALA A 233 7.91 3.38 -15.24
C ALA A 233 9.24 4.03 -15.63
N ALA A 234 10.33 3.63 -14.97
CA ALA A 234 11.67 4.13 -15.26
C ALA A 234 12.09 3.86 -16.72
N LEU A 235 11.80 2.67 -17.25
CA LEU A 235 12.12 2.34 -18.65
C LEU A 235 11.33 3.19 -19.66
N ARG A 236 10.02 3.37 -19.44
CA ARG A 236 9.16 4.14 -20.36
C ARG A 236 9.50 5.63 -20.33
N ILE A 237 9.61 6.22 -19.14
CA ILE A 237 9.95 7.64 -18.98
C ILE A 237 11.39 7.90 -19.45
N GLY A 238 12.33 7.01 -19.13
CA GLY A 238 13.72 7.12 -19.57
C GLY A 238 13.86 7.12 -21.10
N LYS A 239 13.06 6.33 -21.81
CA LYS A 239 13.03 6.32 -23.28
C LYS A 239 12.63 7.67 -23.87
N VAL A 240 11.64 8.36 -23.29
CA VAL A 240 11.23 9.71 -23.72
C VAL A 240 12.39 10.68 -23.59
N TYR A 241 13.09 10.63 -22.46
CA TYR A 241 14.21 11.52 -22.20
C TYR A 241 15.37 11.30 -23.19
N SER A 242 15.76 10.05 -23.42
CA SER A 242 16.81 9.71 -24.38
C SER A 242 16.47 10.16 -25.80
N ASN A 243 15.21 9.96 -26.23
CA ASN A 243 14.76 10.39 -27.56
C ASN A 243 14.80 11.91 -27.70
N ARG A 244 14.34 12.65 -26.68
CA ARG A 244 14.37 14.12 -26.68
C ARG A 244 15.81 14.63 -26.79
N ILE A 245 16.76 14.07 -26.04
CA ILE A 245 18.19 14.43 -26.15
C ILE A 245 18.71 14.20 -27.57
N ALA A 246 18.44 13.04 -28.16
CA ALA A 246 18.90 12.72 -29.50
C ALA A 246 18.34 13.71 -30.55
N THR A 247 17.06 14.07 -30.45
CA THR A 247 16.45 15.07 -31.33
C THR A 247 17.07 16.46 -31.15
N TYR A 248 17.35 16.89 -29.92
CA TYR A 248 18.06 18.16 -29.68
C TYR A 248 19.46 18.15 -30.29
N GLN A 249 20.20 17.05 -30.14
CA GLN A 249 21.55 16.92 -30.73
C GLN A 249 21.51 16.98 -32.26
N GLN A 250 20.50 16.37 -32.90
CA GLN A 250 20.30 16.43 -34.36
C GLN A 250 19.83 17.81 -34.87
N ALA A 251 19.10 18.57 -34.05
CA ALA A 251 18.60 19.89 -34.44
C ALA A 251 19.66 21.00 -34.30
N VAL A 252 20.75 20.74 -33.57
CA VAL A 252 21.84 21.68 -33.30
C VAL A 252 23.10 21.36 -34.14
N SER A 253 23.12 20.23 -34.84
CA SER A 253 24.14 19.83 -35.83
C SER A 253 23.76 20.27 -37.24
#